data_AF-A0A9E4BV69-F1
#
_entry.id   AF-A0A9E4BV69-F1
#
_cell.length_a   1.000
_cell.length_b   1.000
_cell.length_c   1.000
_cell.angle_alpha   90.00
_cell.angle_beta   90.00
_cell.angle_gamma   90.00
#
_symmetry.space_group_name_H-M   'P 1'
#
loop_
_entity.id
_entity.type
_entity.pdbx_description
1 polymer ?
#
loop_
_entity_poly.entity_id
_entity_poly.type
_entity_poly.pdbx_seq_one_letter_code
_entity_poly.pdbx_strand_id
1 'polypeptide(L)' 'MLADLYDLTGDTDWLERGLETARSLIPVYMDGGLVRGAAGIDWYESQMVPGDLLHGMARLALLAIHGDACLLTTNYTAK' A
#
# COMPACT_ATOMS: atom_id res chain seq x y z
N MET A 1 -7.87 -0.65 4.76
CA MET A 1 -6.86 -1.49 4.07
C MET A 1 -6.46 -2.65 4.97
N LEU A 2 -5.80 -3.71 4.47
CA LEU A 2 -5.38 -4.87 5.30
C LEU A 2 -4.45 -4.46 6.45
N ALA A 3 -3.63 -3.42 6.28
CA ALA A 3 -2.85 -2.80 7.35
C ALA A 3 -3.71 -2.28 8.52
N ASP A 4 -4.88 -1.72 8.22
CA ASP A 4 -5.77 -1.17 9.26
C ASP A 4 -6.51 -2.28 10.01
N LEU A 5 -6.79 -3.41 9.34
CA LEU A 5 -7.30 -4.61 9.99
C LEU A 5 -6.25 -5.19 10.93
N TYR A 6 -4.97 -5.21 10.52
CA TYR A 6 -3.87 -5.57 11.40
C TYR A 6 -3.81 -4.65 12.64
N ASP A 7 -3.86 -3.32 12.49
CA ASP A 7 -3.81 -2.43 13.68
C ASP A 7 -5.00 -2.62 14.63
N LEU A 8 -6.20 -2.83 14.07
CA LEU A 8 -7.41 -2.96 14.87
C LEU A 8 -7.48 -4.27 15.64
N THR A 9 -6.84 -5.32 15.13
CA THR A 9 -7.00 -6.69 15.63
C THR A 9 -5.73 -7.27 16.25
N GLY A 10 -4.55 -6.76 15.87
CA GLY A 10 -3.25 -7.37 16.15
C GLY A 10 -3.02 -8.71 15.46
N ASP A 11 -3.92 -9.13 14.56
CA ASP A 11 -3.86 -10.44 13.91
C ASP A 11 -2.91 -10.40 12.70
N THR A 12 -1.81 -11.14 12.83
CA THR A 12 -0.73 -11.21 11.84
C THR A 12 -1.17 -11.76 10.50
N ASP A 13 -2.28 -12.50 10.42
CA ASP A 13 -2.84 -12.97 9.14
C ASP A 13 -3.16 -11.80 8.20
N TRP A 14 -3.61 -10.66 8.74
CA TRP A 14 -3.90 -9.47 7.94
C TRP A 14 -2.64 -8.87 7.34
N LEU A 15 -1.54 -8.87 8.11
CA LEU A 15 -0.25 -8.38 7.64
C LEU A 15 0.33 -9.30 6.56
N GLU A 16 0.30 -10.61 6.77
CA GLU A 16 0.79 -11.60 5.81
C GLU A 16 0.03 -11.53 4.48
N ARG A 17 -1.31 -11.56 4.54
CA ARG A 17 -2.16 -11.43 3.34
C ARG A 17 -1.98 -10.08 2.66
N GLY A 18 -1.76 -9.03 3.42
CA GLY A 18 -1.44 -7.70 2.90
C GLY A 18 -0.14 -7.72 2.09
N LEU A 19 0.92 -8.32 2.62
CA LEU A 19 2.20 -8.45 1.94
C LEU A 19 2.10 -9.33 0.67
N GLU A 20 1.37 -10.43 0.72
CA GLU A 20 1.12 -11.27 -0.45
C GLU A 20 0.39 -10.50 -1.56
N THR A 21 -0.65 -9.75 -1.17
CA THR A 21 -1.39 -8.89 -2.10
C THR A 21 -0.45 -7.84 -2.70
N ALA A 22 0.35 -7.16 -1.88
CA ALA A 22 1.31 -6.16 -2.36
C ALA A 22 2.31 -6.76 -3.37
N ARG A 23 2.84 -7.97 -3.10
CA ARG A 23 3.74 -8.67 -4.05
C ARG A 23 3.09 -8.91 -5.42
N SER A 24 1.79 -9.23 -5.45
CA SER A 24 1.06 -9.42 -6.71
C SER A 24 0.84 -8.11 -7.49
N LEU A 25 0.79 -6.97 -6.78
CA LEU A 25 0.51 -5.66 -7.37
C LEU A 25 1.77 -4.92 -7.81
N ILE A 26 2.94 -5.18 -7.19
CA ILE A 26 4.24 -4.61 -7.59
C ILE A 26 4.48 -4.71 -9.11
N PRO A 27 4.37 -5.86 -9.79
CA PRO A 27 4.65 -5.93 -11.23
C PRO A 27 3.65 -5.14 -12.09
N VAL A 28 2.46 -4.84 -11.57
CA VAL A 28 1.41 -4.08 -12.26
C VAL A 28 1.67 -2.58 -12.14
N TYR A 29 1.97 -2.12 -10.92
CA TYR A 29 2.07 -0.68 -10.60
C TYR A 29 3.49 -0.15 -10.51
N MET A 30 4.51 -1.02 -10.55
CA MET A 30 5.91 -0.63 -10.50
C MET A 30 6.69 -1.16 -11.70
N ASP A 31 7.71 -0.42 -12.07
CA ASP A 31 8.74 -0.79 -13.03
C ASP A 31 10.11 -0.41 -12.46
N GLY A 32 10.97 -1.42 -12.23
CA GLY A 32 12.27 -1.19 -11.60
C GLY A 32 12.24 -0.54 -10.21
N GLY A 33 11.15 -0.71 -9.45
CA GLY A 33 10.96 -0.06 -8.14
C GLY A 33 10.44 1.38 -8.22
N LEU A 34 10.27 1.92 -9.43
CA LEU A 34 9.58 3.18 -9.66
C LEU A 34 8.10 2.90 -9.89
N VAL A 35 7.25 3.74 -9.32
CA VAL A 35 5.81 3.71 -9.63
C VAL A 35 5.65 3.99 -11.12
N ARG A 36 4.89 3.14 -11.83
CA ARG A 36 4.42 3.47 -13.17
C ARG A 36 3.53 4.71 -13.04
N GLY A 37 4.12 5.86 -13.34
CA GLY A 37 3.41 7.13 -13.28
C GLY A 37 2.21 7.11 -14.21
N ALA A 38 1.18 7.89 -13.89
CA ALA A 38 -0.01 8.10 -14.72
C ALA A 38 0.29 8.79 -16.08
N ALA A 39 1.54 8.80 -16.54
CA ALA A 39 1.94 9.27 -17.86
C ALA A 39 1.76 8.11 -18.87
N GLY A 40 0.52 7.88 -19.29
CA GLY A 40 0.21 6.87 -20.33
C GLY A 40 -1.09 6.09 -20.13
N ILE A 41 -1.86 6.39 -19.08
CA ILE A 41 -3.22 5.88 -18.91
C ILE A 41 -4.18 7.02 -19.25
N ASP A 42 -4.91 6.89 -20.37
CA ASP A 42 -5.99 7.81 -20.80
C ASP A 42 -7.17 7.89 -19.81
N TRP A 43 -6.99 7.38 -18.59
CA TRP A 43 -8.03 7.25 -17.58
C TRP A 43 -7.94 8.37 -16.55
N TYR A 44 -8.78 9.38 -16.74
CA TYR A 44 -8.93 10.55 -15.88
C TYR A 44 -9.27 10.21 -14.40
N GLU A 45 -9.86 9.04 -14.13
CA GLU A 45 -10.19 8.58 -12.75
C GLU A 45 -9.02 7.89 -12.02
N SER A 46 -7.91 7.61 -12.72
CA SER A 46 -6.74 6.90 -12.16
C SER A 46 -5.76 7.78 -11.37
N GLN A 47 -6.07 9.05 -11.12
CA GLN A 47 -5.13 9.95 -10.44
C GLN A 47 -5.08 9.76 -8.91
N MET A 48 -6.13 9.20 -8.30
CA MET A 48 -6.20 9.01 -6.84
C MET A 48 -5.87 7.57 -6.39
N VAL A 49 -6.31 6.57 -7.18
CA VAL A 49 -6.13 5.14 -6.85
C VAL A 49 -4.65 4.73 -6.65
N PRO A 50 -3.67 5.26 -7.41
CA PRO A 50 -2.26 4.96 -7.17
C PRO A 50 -1.80 5.49 -5.80
N GLY A 51 -2.24 6.68 -5.38
CA GLY A 51 -1.79 7.31 -4.14
C GLY A 51 -2.13 6.48 -2.90
N ASP A 52 -3.41 6.14 -2.74
CA ASP A 52 -3.87 5.37 -1.58
C ASP A 52 -3.33 3.93 -1.59
N LEU A 53 -3.24 3.32 -2.78
CA LEU A 53 -2.66 1.99 -2.95
C LEU A 53 -1.18 1.98 -2.55
N LEU A 54 -0.39 2.93 -3.06
CA LEU A 54 1.03 3.06 -2.73
C LEU A 54 1.22 3.36 -1.24
N HIS A 55 0.42 4.27 -0.68
CA HIS A 55 0.50 4.64 0.73
C HIS A 55 0.32 3.42 1.62
N GLY A 56 -0.73 2.63 1.41
CA GLY A 56 -0.93 1.50 2.28
C GLY A 56 -0.08 0.26 1.94
N MET A 57 0.44 0.11 0.72
CA MET A 57 1.53 -0.85 0.45
C MET A 57 2.80 -0.46 1.21
N ALA A 58 3.16 0.83 1.23
CA ALA A 58 4.28 1.32 2.02
C ALA A 58 4.05 1.09 3.51
N ARG A 59 2.81 1.30 3.99
CA ARG A 59 2.43 1.05 5.38
C ARG A 59 2.54 -0.42 5.77
N LEU A 60 2.06 -1.35 4.94
CA LEU A 60 2.23 -2.79 5.14
C LEU A 60 3.73 -3.17 5.25
N ALA A 61 4.56 -2.62 4.36
CA ALA A 61 6.00 -2.88 4.38
C ALA A 61 6.64 -2.35 5.67
N LEU A 62 6.30 -1.13 6.09
CA LEU A 62 6.85 -0.53 7.32
C LEU A 62 6.36 -1.24 8.59
N LEU A 63 5.10 -1.67 8.64
CA LEU A 63 4.59 -2.52 9.73
C LEU A 63 5.32 -3.86 9.78
N ALA A 64 5.62 -4.47 8.63
CA ALA A 64 6.37 -5.73 8.59
C ALA A 64 7.83 -5.57 9.07
N ILE A 65 8.46 -4.41 8.82
CA ILE A 65 9.86 -4.15 9.20
C ILE A 65 9.95 -3.68 10.67
N HIS A 66 9.03 -2.83 11.10
CA HIS A 66 9.14 -2.07 12.36
C HIS A 66 8.07 -2.42 13.40
N GLY A 67 7.05 -3.21 13.05
CA GLY A 67 5.90 -3.49 13.91
C GLY A 67 5.23 -2.20 14.39
N ASP A 68 4.96 -2.12 15.70
CA ASP A 68 4.30 -0.99 16.35
C ASP A 68 5.09 0.34 16.27
N ALA A 69 6.37 0.30 15.87
CA ALA A 69 7.17 1.50 15.62
C ALA A 69 6.95 2.12 14.23
N CYS A 70 5.99 1.61 13.43
CA CYS A 70 5.64 2.17 12.14
C CYS A 70 5.04 3.58 12.27
N LEU A 71 5.80 4.59 11.86
CA LEU A 71 5.40 6.01 11.93
C LEU A 71 4.39 6.42 10.84
N LEU A 72 4.17 5.57 9.83
CA LEU A 72 3.25 5.88 8.74
C LEU A 72 1.80 5.60 9.19
N THR A 73 1.07 6.68 9.43
CA THR A 73 -0.35 6.61 9.79
C THR A 73 -1.20 6.26 8.58
N THR A 74 -2.42 5.79 8.82
CA THR A 74 -3.38 5.56 7.75
C THR A 74 -3.77 6.89 7.09
N ASN A 75 -3.64 6.99 5.77
CA ASN A 75 -4.12 8.13 4.99
C ASN A 75 -5.07 7.60 3.90
N TYR A 76 -6.33 8.03 3.95
CA TYR A 76 -7.39 7.67 3.00
C TYR A 76 -7.75 8.81 2.05
N THR A 77 -7.00 9.91 2.08
CA THR A 77 -7.40 11.14 1.38
C THR A 77 -6.27 11.80 0.59
N ALA A 78 -5.07 11.22 0.60
CA ALA A 78 -3.85 11.82 0.05
C ALA A 78 -3.70 13.34 0.36
N LYS A 79 -4.25 13.79 1.49
CA LYS A 79 -4.16 15.17 1.99
C LYS A 79 -2.85 15.40 2.72
#